data_AF-U9TX97-F1
#
_entry.id   AF-U9TX97-F1
#
_cell.length_a   1.000
_cell.length_b   1.000
_cell.length_c   1.000
_cell.angle_alpha   90.00
_cell.angle_beta   90.00
_cell.angle_gamma   90.00
#
_symmetry.space_group_name_H-M   'P 1'
#
loop_
_entity.id
_entity.type
_entity.pdbx_description
1 polymer ?
#
loop_
_entity_poly.entity_id
_entity_poly.type
_entity_poly.pdbx_seq_one_letter_code
_entity_poly.pdbx_strand_id
1 'polypeptide(L)'
;FFYQLSQVCHNLQSIAIIINNNYVSNGLKELISLQNNLKNIALSTFDNNLADIIPTLIKHSNSITKLRLYNSDEDNLPLSFIGIFSNLQEIILSFPNVLELFENFEFEDFTREFIDFKNLQYANFPKLQTLKIPFHCPKLFKSGKYENKLENSIKS
;
A
#
# COMPACT_ATOMS: atom_id res chain seq x y z
N PHE A 1 -8.64 23.26 -2.64
CA PHE A 1 -7.60 23.00 -1.62
C PHE A 1 -6.35 22.34 -2.20
N PHE A 2 -6.34 21.02 -2.51
CA PHE A 2 -5.12 20.35 -2.98
C PHE A 2 -4.47 20.96 -4.23
N TYR A 3 -5.29 21.42 -5.19
CA TYR A 3 -4.79 22.14 -6.37
C TYR A 3 -4.03 23.43 -6.02
N GLN A 4 -4.44 24.15 -4.98
CA GLN A 4 -3.73 25.36 -4.54
C GLN A 4 -2.42 24.99 -3.86
N LEU A 5 -2.43 23.97 -3.00
CA LEU A 5 -1.20 23.45 -2.38
C LEU A 5 -0.21 22.96 -3.42
N SER A 6 -0.68 22.32 -4.49
CA SER A 6 0.19 21.82 -5.55
C SER A 6 0.93 22.93 -6.29
N GLN A 7 0.42 24.18 -6.29
CA GLN A 7 1.10 25.33 -6.90
C GLN A 7 2.15 25.98 -5.99
N VAL A 8 2.12 25.74 -4.67
CA VAL A 8 3.00 26.42 -3.71
C VAL A 8 3.93 25.48 -2.95
N CYS A 9 3.64 24.17 -2.96
CA CYS A 9 4.38 23.15 -2.23
C CYS A 9 4.96 22.12 -3.20
N HIS A 10 6.27 22.15 -3.40
CA HIS A 10 7.00 21.20 -4.25
C HIS A 10 8.08 20.41 -3.50
N ASN A 11 8.20 20.61 -2.19
CA ASN A 11 9.27 20.05 -1.36
C ASN A 11 8.76 19.23 -0.16
N LEU A 12 7.49 18.79 -0.20
CA LEU A 12 6.96 17.87 0.80
C LEU A 12 7.72 16.55 0.70
N GLN A 13 8.34 16.15 1.82
CA GLN A 13 9.03 14.86 1.92
C GLN A 13 8.08 13.76 2.41
N SER A 14 6.92 14.12 2.95
CA SER A 14 5.97 13.19 3.54
C SER A 14 4.54 13.63 3.27
N ILE A 15 3.71 12.70 2.82
CA ILE A 15 2.27 12.90 2.63
C ILE A 15 1.55 11.74 3.32
N ALA A 16 0.65 12.06 4.23
CA ALA A 16 -0.21 11.09 4.93
C ALA A 16 -1.66 11.56 4.81
N ILE A 17 -2.50 10.81 4.10
CA ILE A 17 -3.86 11.21 3.76
C ILE A 17 -4.82 10.04 3.91
N ILE A 18 -5.98 10.34 4.49
CA ILE A 18 -7.16 9.48 4.50
C ILE A 18 -8.11 9.96 3.40
N ILE A 19 -8.49 9.07 2.50
CA ILE A 19 -9.35 9.32 1.35
C ILE A 19 -10.74 8.76 1.65
N ASN A 20 -11.65 9.66 2.04
CA ASN A 20 -13.04 9.34 2.39
C ASN A 20 -14.03 9.49 1.21
N ASN A 21 -13.56 9.96 0.06
CA ASN A 21 -14.39 10.12 -1.13
C ASN A 21 -14.30 8.88 -1.98
N ASN A 22 -15.34 8.58 -2.75
CA ASN A 22 -15.42 7.52 -3.76
C ASN A 22 -14.39 7.60 -4.93
N TYR A 23 -13.41 8.52 -4.89
CA TYR A 23 -12.29 8.59 -5.84
C TYR A 23 -11.13 9.45 -5.30
N VAL A 24 -9.94 9.23 -5.86
CA VAL A 24 -8.78 10.10 -5.62
C VAL A 24 -8.90 11.37 -6.46
N SER A 25 -9.02 12.52 -5.79
CA SER A 25 -9.17 13.81 -6.50
C SER A 25 -7.97 14.17 -7.38
N ASN A 26 -8.21 14.80 -8.53
CA ASN A 26 -7.14 15.28 -9.42
C ASN A 26 -6.17 16.24 -8.72
N GLY A 27 -6.68 17.11 -7.85
CA GLY A 27 -5.82 18.02 -7.07
C GLY A 27 -4.86 17.27 -6.15
N LEU A 28 -5.27 16.14 -5.57
CA LEU A 28 -4.38 15.30 -4.76
C LEU A 28 -3.34 14.59 -5.65
N LYS A 29 -3.77 14.05 -6.80
CA LYS A 29 -2.85 13.44 -7.78
C LYS A 29 -1.78 14.46 -8.23
N GLU A 30 -2.19 15.70 -8.48
CA GLU A 30 -1.28 16.79 -8.86
C GLU A 30 -0.34 17.18 -7.72
N LEU A 31 -0.87 17.35 -6.50
CA LEU A 31 -0.06 17.64 -5.32
C LEU A 31 1.04 16.61 -5.13
N ILE A 32 0.73 15.31 -5.18
CA ILE A 32 1.76 14.26 -5.06
C ILE A 32 2.74 14.36 -6.22
N SER A 33 2.24 14.40 -7.47
CA SER A 33 3.07 14.38 -8.68
C SER A 33 4.10 15.52 -8.75
N LEU A 34 3.82 16.67 -8.14
CA LEU A 34 4.68 17.85 -8.23
C LEU A 34 5.73 17.93 -7.10
N GLN A 35 5.87 16.89 -6.27
CA GLN A 35 6.90 16.86 -5.23
C GLN A 35 8.27 16.44 -5.77
N ASN A 36 9.30 17.24 -5.49
CA ASN A 36 10.67 17.02 -5.99
C ASN A 36 11.35 15.80 -5.34
N ASN A 37 11.09 15.53 -4.05
CA ASN A 37 11.78 14.49 -3.30
C ASN A 37 10.88 13.89 -2.22
N LEU A 38 9.76 13.33 -2.66
CA LEU A 38 8.81 12.67 -1.77
C LEU A 38 9.38 11.34 -1.29
N LYS A 39 9.54 11.18 0.03
CA LYS A 39 10.15 10.01 0.65
C LYS A 39 9.14 9.09 1.31
N ASN A 40 8.10 9.67 1.90
CA ASN A 40 7.13 8.93 2.70
C ASN A 40 5.72 9.17 2.17
N ILE A 41 5.01 8.08 1.86
CA ILE A 41 3.60 8.09 1.50
C ILE A 41 2.85 7.20 2.49
N ALA A 42 1.78 7.74 3.07
CA ALA A 42 0.78 6.97 3.80
C ALA A 42 -0.61 7.27 3.21
N LEU A 43 -1.25 6.25 2.63
CA LEU A 43 -2.60 6.37 2.08
C LEU A 43 -3.52 5.42 2.82
N SER A 44 -4.68 5.92 3.20
CA SER A 44 -5.76 5.12 3.76
C SER A 44 -7.03 5.42 2.99
N THR A 45 -7.74 4.39 2.55
CA THR A 45 -9.01 4.52 1.84
C THR A 45 -10.02 3.54 2.44
N PHE A 46 -11.28 3.96 2.49
CA PHE A 46 -12.34 3.14 3.07
C PHE A 46 -13.27 2.49 2.01
N ASP A 47 -13.57 3.21 0.94
CA ASP A 47 -14.54 2.79 -0.08
C ASP A 47 -13.99 2.86 -1.51
N ASN A 48 -12.66 2.74 -1.67
CA ASN A 48 -12.02 2.94 -2.98
C ASN A 48 -10.85 2.03 -3.27
N ASN A 49 -10.71 1.77 -4.57
CA ASN A 49 -9.50 1.27 -5.17
C ASN A 49 -8.42 2.37 -5.31
N LEU A 50 -7.20 2.06 -4.87
CA LEU A 50 -6.01 2.91 -5.05
C LEU A 50 -5.39 2.81 -6.46
N ALA A 51 -5.94 2.00 -7.37
CA ALA A 51 -5.44 1.83 -8.74
C ALA A 51 -5.22 3.16 -9.45
N ASP A 52 -6.15 4.09 -9.27
CA ASP A 52 -6.18 5.41 -9.89
C ASP A 52 -5.03 6.35 -9.47
N ILE A 53 -4.39 6.09 -8.33
CA ILE A 53 -3.26 6.88 -7.82
C ILE A 53 -1.91 6.23 -8.13
N ILE A 54 -1.88 4.96 -8.55
CA ILE A 54 -0.64 4.23 -8.84
C ILE A 54 0.26 4.98 -9.84
N PRO A 55 -0.23 5.47 -11.00
CA PRO A 55 0.63 6.19 -11.93
C PRO A 55 1.28 7.43 -11.32
N THR A 56 0.58 8.09 -10.40
CA THR A 56 1.10 9.23 -9.65
C THR A 56 2.21 8.81 -8.68
N LEU A 57 2.01 7.72 -7.93
CA LEU A 57 3.01 7.22 -6.98
C LEU A 57 4.28 6.74 -7.68
N ILE A 58 4.14 6.05 -8.82
CA ILE A 58 5.27 5.50 -9.58
C ILE A 58 6.24 6.61 -10.06
N LYS A 59 5.79 7.85 -10.24
CA LYS A 59 6.68 8.98 -10.56
C LYS A 59 7.76 9.22 -9.49
N HIS A 60 7.49 8.79 -8.27
CA HIS A 60 8.40 8.89 -7.13
C HIS A 60 9.06 7.55 -6.79
N SER A 61 9.09 6.60 -7.74
CA SER A 61 9.68 5.27 -7.59
C SER A 61 11.12 5.28 -7.06
N ASN A 62 11.88 6.31 -7.44
CA ASN A 62 13.27 6.48 -7.06
C ASN A 62 13.47 7.26 -5.75
N SER A 63 12.44 7.90 -5.19
CA SER A 63 12.59 8.72 -3.98
C SER A 63 11.86 8.15 -2.76
N ILE A 64 10.77 7.41 -2.97
CA ILE A 64 9.99 6.84 -1.87
C ILE A 64 10.82 5.77 -1.15
N THR A 65 10.99 5.98 0.15
CA THR A 65 11.65 5.07 1.08
C THR A 65 10.67 4.43 2.05
N LYS A 66 9.49 5.04 2.29
CA LYS A 66 8.48 4.50 3.18
C LYS A 66 7.10 4.53 2.55
N LEU A 67 6.43 3.38 2.54
CA LEU A 67 5.09 3.23 1.99
C LEU A 67 4.17 2.59 3.03
N ARG A 68 3.09 3.30 3.38
CA ARG A 68 2.00 2.77 4.19
C ARG A 68 0.71 2.77 3.39
N LEU A 69 0.07 1.62 3.30
CA LEU A 69 -1.21 1.45 2.62
C LEU A 69 -2.22 0.81 3.57
N TYR A 70 -3.40 1.43 3.64
CA TYR A 70 -4.60 0.84 4.20
C TYR A 70 -5.71 0.95 3.17
N ASN A 71 -6.39 -0.16 2.92
CA ASN A 71 -7.58 -0.19 2.09
C ASN A 71 -8.62 -1.04 2.81
N SER A 72 -9.83 -0.55 3.05
CA SER A 72 -10.93 -1.40 3.52
C SER A 72 -11.84 -1.94 2.43
N ASP A 73 -11.63 -1.54 1.17
CA ASP A 73 -12.26 -2.18 0.03
C ASP A 73 -11.72 -3.61 -0.11
N GLU A 74 -12.64 -4.55 -0.23
CA GLU A 74 -12.35 -5.98 -0.37
C GLU A 74 -11.86 -6.32 -1.77
N ASP A 75 -12.05 -5.41 -2.74
CA ASP A 75 -11.57 -5.60 -4.10
C ASP A 75 -10.08 -5.27 -4.20
N ASN A 76 -9.30 -6.36 -4.30
CA ASN A 76 -7.90 -6.46 -4.67
C ASN A 76 -7.17 -5.11 -4.76
N LEU A 77 -6.61 -4.67 -3.63
CA LEU A 77 -5.60 -3.62 -3.64
C LEU A 77 -4.46 -4.11 -4.55
N PRO A 78 -4.21 -3.48 -5.72
CA PRO A 78 -3.07 -3.85 -6.55
C PRO A 78 -1.80 -3.61 -5.76
N LEU A 79 -1.13 -4.65 -5.28
CA LEU A 79 0.12 -4.55 -4.50
C LEU A 79 1.36 -4.73 -5.39
N SER A 80 1.21 -5.27 -6.60
CA SER A 80 2.31 -5.57 -7.51
C SER A 80 3.15 -4.32 -7.85
N PHE A 81 2.55 -3.13 -7.91
CA PHE A 81 3.25 -1.87 -8.18
C PHE A 81 4.29 -1.52 -7.10
N ILE A 82 4.16 -2.07 -5.89
CA ILE A 82 5.12 -1.80 -4.81
C ILE A 82 6.52 -2.26 -5.21
N GLY A 83 6.63 -3.33 -6.01
CA GLY A 83 7.92 -3.81 -6.54
C GLY A 83 8.68 -2.82 -7.42
N ILE A 84 8.06 -1.71 -7.84
CA ILE A 84 8.68 -0.66 -8.65
C ILE A 84 9.56 0.27 -7.78
N PHE A 85 9.31 0.35 -6.46
CA PHE A 85 10.05 1.24 -5.56
C PHE A 85 11.38 0.62 -5.13
N SER A 86 12.43 0.84 -5.92
CA SER A 86 13.77 0.27 -5.68
C SER A 86 14.45 0.77 -4.39
N ASN A 87 14.02 1.92 -3.86
CA ASN A 87 14.58 2.55 -2.67
C ASN A 87 13.76 2.32 -1.39
N LEU A 88 12.76 1.44 -1.44
CA LEU A 88 11.85 1.20 -0.34
C LEU A 88 12.58 0.52 0.84
N GLN A 89 12.48 1.14 2.01
CA GLN A 89 13.08 0.69 3.27
C GLN A 89 12.03 0.21 4.26
N GLU A 90 10.83 0.79 4.24
CA GLU A 90 9.73 0.42 5.12
C GLU A 90 8.42 0.27 4.34
N ILE A 91 7.79 -0.90 4.50
CA ILE A 91 6.46 -1.21 4.02
C ILE A 91 5.55 -1.46 5.22
N ILE A 92 4.41 -0.78 5.26
CA ILE A 92 3.33 -1.07 6.19
C ILE A 92 2.06 -1.32 5.40
N LEU A 93 1.55 -2.54 5.41
CA LEU A 93 0.29 -2.92 4.77
C LEU A 93 -0.75 -3.23 5.83
N SER A 94 -1.96 -2.73 5.68
CA SER A 94 -3.05 -2.97 6.62
C SER A 94 -4.33 -3.25 5.86
N PHE A 95 -5.02 -4.30 6.28
CA PHE A 95 -6.22 -4.83 5.62
C PHE A 95 -7.41 -4.78 6.60
N PRO A 96 -8.66 -4.71 6.13
CA PRO A 96 -9.83 -4.59 7.00
C PRO A 96 -10.10 -5.90 7.74
N ASN A 97 -10.65 -5.79 8.94
CA ASN A 97 -11.12 -6.94 9.70
C ASN A 97 -12.54 -7.33 9.27
N VAL A 98 -12.67 -8.16 8.23
CA VAL A 98 -13.98 -8.64 7.76
C VAL A 98 -14.70 -9.49 8.83
N LEU A 99 -13.96 -10.12 9.76
CA LEU A 99 -14.54 -10.99 10.78
C LEU A 99 -15.22 -10.23 11.93
N GLU A 100 -14.87 -8.97 12.19
CA GLU A 100 -15.51 -8.15 13.24
C GLU A 100 -16.86 -7.56 12.82
N LEU A 101 -17.17 -7.51 11.52
CA LEU A 101 -18.45 -6.97 11.01
C LEU A 101 -19.58 -8.01 10.97
N PHE A 102 -19.24 -9.30 11.10
CA PHE A 102 -20.19 -10.40 10.98
C PHE A 102 -20.01 -11.40 12.12
N GLU A 103 -20.19 -10.96 13.38
CA GLU A 103 -20.09 -11.81 14.57
C GLU A 103 -21.05 -13.02 14.58
N ASN A 104 -22.02 -13.10 13.66
CA ASN A 104 -23.13 -14.07 13.72
C ASN A 104 -23.30 -14.96 12.48
N PHE A 105 -22.32 -15.05 11.58
CA PHE A 105 -22.43 -15.94 10.42
C PHE A 105 -21.35 -17.05 10.46
N GLU A 106 -21.81 -18.30 10.46
CA GLU A 106 -20.97 -19.46 10.17
C GLU A 106 -20.49 -19.36 8.72
N PHE A 107 -19.29 -18.82 8.54
CA PHE A 107 -18.71 -18.65 7.22
C PHE A 107 -17.77 -19.82 6.89
N GLU A 108 -18.09 -20.53 5.80
CA GLU A 108 -17.11 -21.30 5.03
C GLU A 108 -15.90 -20.42 4.74
N ASP A 109 -14.70 -21.02 4.81
CA ASP A 109 -13.38 -20.39 4.79
C ASP A 109 -13.27 -19.25 3.75
N PHE A 110 -13.63 -18.02 4.13
CA PHE A 110 -13.41 -16.79 3.37
C PHE A 110 -11.92 -16.39 3.42
N THR A 111 -11.03 -17.38 3.24
CA THR A 111 -9.69 -17.17 2.74
C THR A 111 -9.80 -16.69 1.30
N ARG A 112 -10.23 -15.44 1.09
CA ARG A 112 -10.03 -14.80 -0.20
C ARG A 112 -8.53 -14.79 -0.43
N GLU A 113 -8.09 -15.54 -1.44
CA GLU A 113 -6.70 -15.58 -1.84
C GLU A 113 -6.37 -14.17 -2.32
N PHE A 114 -5.59 -13.42 -1.54
CA PHE A 114 -5.08 -12.12 -1.96
C PHE A 114 -4.05 -12.36 -3.07
N ILE A 115 -4.54 -12.53 -4.31
CA ILE A 115 -3.71 -12.83 -5.49
C ILE A 115 -2.62 -11.77 -5.65
N ASP A 116 -2.92 -10.51 -5.36
CA ASP A 116 -1.93 -9.44 -5.44
C ASP A 116 -0.87 -9.50 -4.34
N PHE A 117 -1.21 -10.03 -3.17
CA PHE A 117 -0.21 -10.29 -2.13
C PHE A 117 0.73 -11.42 -2.56
N LYS A 118 0.21 -12.47 -3.22
CA LYS A 118 1.03 -13.53 -3.82
C LYS A 118 1.95 -12.98 -4.91
N ASN A 119 1.52 -11.97 -5.66
CA ASN A 119 2.37 -11.31 -6.65
C ASN A 119 3.52 -10.53 -6.02
N LEU A 120 3.31 -9.93 -4.83
CA LEU A 120 4.32 -9.19 -4.09
C LEU A 120 5.53 -10.07 -3.70
N GLN A 121 5.36 -11.38 -3.55
CA GLN A 121 6.46 -12.31 -3.22
C GLN A 121 7.52 -12.45 -4.33
N TYR A 122 7.18 -12.04 -5.56
CA TYR A 122 8.09 -12.06 -6.70
C TYR A 122 8.79 -10.71 -6.91
N ALA A 123 8.41 -9.68 -6.16
CA ALA A 123 9.08 -8.39 -6.20
C ALA A 123 10.43 -8.43 -5.47
N ASN A 124 11.39 -7.67 -5.97
CA ASN A 124 12.71 -7.53 -5.36
C ASN A 124 12.80 -6.20 -4.60
N PHE A 125 13.14 -6.26 -3.31
CA PHE A 125 13.27 -5.09 -2.46
C PHE A 125 14.67 -4.98 -1.84
N PRO A 126 15.68 -4.53 -2.60
CA PRO A 126 17.09 -4.61 -2.19
C PRO A 126 17.45 -3.73 -0.99
N LYS A 127 16.57 -2.82 -0.56
CA LYS A 127 16.80 -1.91 0.56
C LYS A 127 15.78 -2.05 1.69
N LEU A 128 14.88 -3.04 1.61
CA LEU A 128 13.79 -3.19 2.57
C LEU A 128 14.34 -3.68 3.91
N GLN A 129 14.11 -2.88 4.94
CA GLN A 129 14.53 -3.16 6.32
C GLN A 129 13.35 -3.54 7.20
N THR A 130 12.14 -3.11 6.83
CA THR A 130 10.95 -3.26 7.67
C THR A 130 9.74 -3.58 6.82
N LEU A 131 9.12 -4.73 7.09
CA LEU A 131 7.79 -5.08 6.61
C LEU A 131 6.88 -5.27 7.83
N LYS A 132 5.81 -4.49 7.92
CA LYS A 132 4.81 -4.59 8.98
C LYS A 132 3.44 -4.85 8.38
N ILE A 133 2.73 -5.82 8.96
CA ILE A 133 1.34 -6.13 8.63
C ILE A 133 0.57 -6.16 9.96
N PRO A 134 0.28 -4.99 10.56
CA PRO A 134 -0.27 -4.92 11.92
C PRO A 134 -1.71 -5.46 12.04
N PHE A 135 -2.45 -5.53 10.94
CA PHE A 135 -3.83 -6.01 10.91
C PHE A 135 -4.01 -7.04 9.81
N HIS A 136 -4.58 -8.20 10.18
CA HIS A 136 -4.91 -9.36 9.34
C HIS A 136 -3.97 -9.63 8.18
N CYS A 137 -2.99 -10.48 8.46
CA CYS A 137 -2.17 -11.09 7.43
C CYS A 137 -3.00 -12.15 6.67
N PRO A 138 -3.08 -12.11 5.32
CA PRO A 138 -3.75 -13.16 4.55
C PRO A 138 -3.24 -14.54 4.96
N LYS A 139 -4.15 -15.49 5.20
CA LYS A 139 -3.88 -16.86 5.70
C LYS A 139 -2.86 -17.67 4.87
N LEU A 140 -2.40 -17.17 3.71
CA LEU A 140 -1.26 -17.70 2.94
C LEU A 140 0.03 -17.84 3.78
N PHE A 141 0.20 -17.07 4.85
CA PHE A 141 1.37 -17.21 5.75
C PHE A 141 1.30 -18.40 6.71
N LYS A 142 0.14 -19.01 6.96
CA LYS A 142 0.06 -20.13 7.93
C LYS A 142 0.49 -21.48 7.35
N SER A 143 0.57 -21.60 6.03
CA SER A 143 1.22 -22.76 5.42
C SER A 143 2.68 -22.39 5.17
N GLY A 144 3.64 -23.01 5.87
CA GLY A 144 5.08 -22.67 5.91
C GLY A 144 5.86 -22.67 4.59
N LYS A 145 5.17 -22.60 3.45
CA LYS A 145 5.72 -22.52 2.10
C LYS A 145 6.04 -21.08 1.65
N TYR A 146 5.42 -20.07 2.27
CA TYR A 146 5.50 -18.66 1.82
C TYR A 146 6.20 -17.71 2.81
N GLU A 147 6.26 -18.04 4.11
CA GLU A 147 7.01 -17.29 5.13
C GLU A 147 8.46 -17.03 4.71
N ASN A 148 9.11 -18.04 4.10
CA ASN A 148 10.54 -17.99 3.84
C ASN A 148 10.96 -17.00 2.75
N LYS A 149 10.16 -16.64 1.73
CA LYS A 149 10.71 -15.86 0.60
C LYS A 149 10.78 -14.36 0.83
N LEU A 150 9.70 -13.76 1.35
CA LEU A 150 9.68 -12.32 1.68
C LEU A 150 10.55 -12.03 2.90
N GLU A 151 10.57 -12.91 3.91
CA GLU A 151 11.46 -12.75 5.07
C GLU A 151 12.94 -12.97 4.72
N ASN A 152 13.26 -13.93 3.84
CA ASN A 152 14.66 -14.13 3.42
C ASN A 152 15.17 -12.96 2.56
N SER A 153 14.30 -12.28 1.81
CA SER A 153 14.68 -11.06 1.07
C SER A 153 14.95 -9.85 1.98
N ILE A 154 14.50 -9.89 3.24
CA ILE A 154 14.80 -8.88 4.29
C ILE A 154 16.09 -9.24 5.04
N LYS A 155 16.54 -10.50 4.97
CA LYS A 155 17.72 -11.03 5.68
C LYS A 155 18.97 -11.22 4.81
N SER A 156 18.89 -11.01 3.50
CA SER A 156 20.02 -11.09 2.54
C SER A 156 20.55 -9.72 2.17
#